data_AF-A0AAD0THZ1-F1
#
_entry.id   AF-A0AAD0THZ1-F1
#
_cell.length_a   1.000
_cell.length_b   1.000
_cell.length_c   1.000
_cell.angle_alpha   90.00
_cell.angle_beta   90.00
_cell.angle_gamma   90.00
#
_symmetry.space_group_name_H-M   'P 1'
#
loop_
_entity.id
_entity.type
_entity.pdbx_description
1 polymer ?
#
loop_
_entity_poly.entity_id
_entity_poly.type
_entity_poly.pdbx_seq_one_letter_code
_entity_poly.pdbx_strand_id
1 'polypeptide(L)'
;MDQLLEHTVERLVEHAVRRYFGKYRGTVTDIDDPNDQCRIRATVPGVLGEHPCGWALPAAPFAGDGHGMVLLPKVGSGVWIEFEAGNLDNPIWSGAWWAQGQRPEPKGAGVRVIVSEQGHKVVLDDEANEVRISHGDEMIAKTITLTASEIIITCGACEIRLSNETISLNNGLIKVGLAGVSLVNGAMSFGVPPT
;
A
#
# COMPACT_ATOMS: atom_id res chain seq x y z
N MET A 1 -33.88 18.92 -39.83
CA MET A 1 -33.82 17.58 -40.46
C MET A 1 -32.39 17.05 -40.42
N ASP A 2 -31.37 17.87 -40.71
CA ASP A 2 -29.94 17.51 -40.55
C ASP A 2 -29.54 17.08 -39.13
N GLN A 3 -29.86 17.86 -38.10
CA GLN A 3 -29.41 17.55 -36.73
C GLN A 3 -29.94 16.21 -36.20
N LEU A 4 -31.14 15.78 -36.61
CA LEU A 4 -31.71 14.50 -36.19
C LEU A 4 -31.01 13.34 -36.91
N LEU A 5 -30.60 13.56 -38.16
CA LEU A 5 -29.92 12.59 -38.98
C LEU A 5 -28.46 12.42 -38.52
N GLU A 6 -27.77 13.52 -38.21
CA GLU A 6 -26.44 13.52 -37.57
C GLU A 6 -26.45 12.77 -36.24
N HIS A 7 -27.37 13.11 -35.33
CA HIS A 7 -27.47 12.42 -34.03
C HIS A 7 -27.81 10.93 -34.18
N THR A 8 -28.57 10.57 -35.22
CA THR A 8 -28.91 9.17 -35.49
C THR A 8 -27.71 8.42 -36.07
N VAL A 9 -26.95 9.03 -36.97
CA VAL A 9 -25.71 8.47 -37.53
C VAL A 9 -24.64 8.33 -36.44
N GLU A 10 -24.46 9.33 -35.58
CA GLU A 10 -23.55 9.26 -34.42
C GLU A 10 -23.93 8.10 -33.50
N ARG A 11 -25.22 7.97 -33.15
CA ARG A 11 -25.70 6.85 -32.32
C ARG A 11 -25.56 5.49 -32.99
N LEU A 12 -25.71 5.42 -34.31
CA LEU A 12 -25.52 4.18 -35.08
C LEU A 12 -24.04 3.81 -35.17
N VAL A 13 -23.15 4.79 -35.35
CA VAL A 13 -21.70 4.60 -35.31
C VAL A 13 -21.27 4.19 -33.90
N GLU A 14 -21.80 4.80 -32.84
CA GLU A 14 -21.52 4.36 -31.46
C GLU A 14 -21.96 2.93 -31.18
N HIS A 15 -23.08 2.47 -31.75
CA HIS A 15 -23.52 1.07 -31.65
C HIS A 15 -22.71 0.13 -32.55
N ALA A 16 -22.15 0.62 -33.66
CA ALA A 16 -21.29 -0.15 -34.54
C ALA A 16 -19.85 -0.27 -33.99
N VAL A 17 -19.40 0.71 -33.21
CA VAL A 17 -18.12 0.67 -32.49
C VAL A 17 -18.24 -0.33 -31.35
N ARG A 18 -17.38 -1.35 -31.37
CA ARG A 18 -17.31 -2.35 -30.32
C ARG A 18 -16.88 -1.68 -29.02
N ARG A 19 -17.78 -1.62 -28.05
CA ARG A 19 -17.48 -1.12 -26.70
C ARG A 19 -17.02 -2.25 -25.79
N TYR A 20 -16.08 -1.94 -24.92
CA TYR A 20 -15.44 -2.89 -24.02
C TYR A 20 -15.80 -2.57 -22.56
N PHE A 21 -17.05 -2.89 -22.21
CA PHE A 21 -17.56 -2.71 -20.86
C PHE A 21 -17.18 -3.91 -19.99
N GLY A 22 -16.14 -3.77 -19.16
CA GLY A 22 -15.70 -4.82 -18.26
C GLY A 22 -14.31 -4.58 -17.68
N LYS A 23 -13.92 -5.45 -16.73
CA LYS A 23 -12.57 -5.52 -16.18
C LYS A 23 -11.76 -6.58 -16.91
N TYR A 24 -10.59 -6.22 -17.39
CA TYR A 24 -9.68 -7.09 -18.13
C TYR A 24 -8.38 -7.25 -17.35
N ARG A 25 -7.84 -8.47 -17.29
CA ARG A 25 -6.52 -8.68 -16.67
C ARG A 25 -5.45 -8.03 -17.54
N GLY A 26 -4.65 -7.18 -16.92
CA GLY A 26 -3.44 -6.66 -17.52
C GLY A 26 -2.21 -6.90 -16.67
N THR A 27 -1.06 -6.81 -17.30
CA THR A 27 0.25 -6.87 -16.66
C THR A 27 0.99 -5.57 -16.95
N VAL A 28 1.40 -4.86 -15.90
CA VAL A 28 2.09 -3.57 -16.02
C VAL A 28 3.37 -3.74 -16.85
N THR A 29 3.56 -2.86 -17.83
CA THR A 29 4.75 -2.82 -18.69
C THR A 29 5.57 -1.56 -18.50
N ASP A 30 4.93 -0.46 -18.08
CA ASP A 30 5.56 0.85 -17.98
C ASP A 30 4.88 1.67 -16.87
N ILE A 31 5.69 2.43 -16.13
CA ILE A 31 5.28 3.30 -15.02
C ILE A 31 5.91 4.69 -15.13
N ASP A 32 6.73 4.95 -16.15
CA ASP A 32 7.44 6.22 -16.35
C ASP A 32 6.49 7.27 -16.96
N ASP A 33 5.44 7.61 -16.21
CA ASP A 33 4.38 8.53 -16.62
C ASP A 33 4.95 9.96 -16.81
N PRO A 34 4.94 10.50 -18.04
CA PRO A 34 5.49 11.83 -18.31
C PRO A 34 4.72 12.98 -17.65
N ASN A 35 3.49 12.73 -17.19
CA ASN A 35 2.66 13.76 -16.54
C ASN A 35 2.60 13.62 -15.01
N ASP A 36 3.26 12.60 -14.43
CA ASP A 36 3.24 12.33 -12.99
C ASP A 36 1.82 12.20 -12.40
N GLN A 37 0.92 11.53 -13.13
CA GLN A 37 -0.49 11.32 -12.76
C GLN A 37 -0.76 9.90 -12.28
N CYS A 38 0.29 9.16 -11.91
CA CYS A 38 0.23 7.73 -11.55
C CYS A 38 -0.41 6.86 -12.65
N ARG A 39 -0.19 7.24 -13.92
CA ARG A 39 -0.61 6.42 -15.06
C ARG A 39 0.36 5.26 -15.24
N ILE A 40 -0.16 4.18 -15.83
CA ILE A 40 0.65 3.03 -16.22
C ILE A 40 0.36 2.66 -17.66
N ARG A 41 1.24 1.86 -18.26
CA ARG A 41 0.87 1.04 -19.41
C ARG A 41 0.87 -0.42 -19.01
N ALA A 42 0.00 -1.20 -19.63
CA ALA A 42 -0.11 -2.62 -19.38
C ALA A 42 -0.45 -3.37 -20.66
N THR A 43 0.05 -4.61 -20.80
CA THR A 43 -0.51 -5.55 -21.78
C THR A 43 -1.88 -6.01 -21.32
N VAL A 44 -2.84 -6.14 -22.24
CA VAL A 44 -4.21 -6.58 -21.93
C VAL A 44 -4.62 -7.66 -22.93
N PRO A 45 -4.17 -8.91 -22.76
CA PRO A 45 -4.30 -9.95 -23.80
C PRO A 45 -5.73 -10.22 -24.26
N GLY A 46 -6.70 -10.12 -23.34
CA GLY A 46 -8.12 -10.35 -23.65
C GLY A 46 -8.77 -9.29 -24.54
N VAL A 47 -8.09 -8.18 -24.82
CA VAL A 47 -8.63 -7.04 -25.58
C VAL A 47 -7.67 -6.55 -26.67
N LEU A 48 -6.39 -6.36 -26.33
CA LEU A 48 -5.37 -5.75 -27.18
C LEU A 48 -4.31 -6.75 -27.67
N GLY A 49 -4.39 -8.01 -27.23
CA GLY A 49 -3.36 -9.01 -27.46
C GLY A 49 -2.04 -8.62 -26.79
N GLU A 50 -0.95 -8.71 -27.55
CA GLU A 50 0.41 -8.38 -27.07
C GLU A 50 0.71 -6.88 -27.05
N HIS A 51 -0.17 -6.05 -27.61
CA HIS A 51 0.04 -4.60 -27.62
C HIS A 51 -0.32 -4.01 -26.26
N PRO A 52 0.56 -3.20 -25.64
CA PRO A 52 0.21 -2.47 -24.44
C PRO A 52 -0.86 -1.43 -24.73
N CYS A 53 -1.72 -1.17 -23.75
CA CYS A 53 -2.65 -0.04 -23.82
C CYS A 53 -1.92 1.32 -23.87
N GLY A 54 -2.69 2.37 -24.13
CA GLY A 54 -2.27 3.74 -23.84
C GLY A 54 -2.03 3.96 -22.34
N TRP A 55 -1.68 5.19 -21.95
CA TRP A 55 -1.51 5.54 -20.54
C TRP A 55 -2.84 5.43 -19.79
N ALA A 56 -2.95 4.40 -18.96
CA ALA A 56 -4.14 4.13 -18.16
C ALA A 56 -4.20 5.04 -16.94
N LEU A 57 -5.29 5.78 -16.76
CA LEU A 57 -5.51 6.61 -15.57
C LEU A 57 -5.86 5.77 -14.34
N PRO A 58 -5.38 6.15 -13.14
CA PRO A 58 -5.73 5.44 -11.92
C PRO A 58 -7.19 5.70 -11.51
N ALA A 59 -7.97 4.64 -11.31
CA ALA A 59 -9.21 4.68 -10.54
C ALA A 59 -8.88 4.63 -9.04
N ALA A 60 -8.21 5.68 -8.53
CA ALA A 60 -7.73 5.75 -7.16
C ALA A 60 -8.89 5.80 -6.14
N PRO A 61 -8.77 5.16 -4.96
CA PRO A 61 -9.84 5.21 -3.96
C PRO A 61 -10.05 6.59 -3.32
N PHE A 62 -9.02 7.43 -3.36
CA PHE A 62 -9.01 8.79 -2.84
C PHE A 62 -7.99 9.62 -3.62
N ALA A 63 -8.45 10.71 -4.22
CA ALA A 63 -7.62 11.63 -4.99
C ALA A 63 -8.25 13.04 -5.02
N GLY A 64 -7.42 14.06 -5.00
CA GLY A 64 -7.78 15.47 -5.07
C GLY A 64 -6.54 16.36 -5.17
N ASP A 65 -6.74 17.66 -5.29
CA ASP A 65 -5.63 18.61 -5.39
C ASP A 65 -4.82 18.64 -4.09
N GLY A 66 -3.55 18.23 -4.16
CA GLY A 66 -2.63 18.15 -3.02
C GLY A 66 -2.90 17.04 -2.00
N HIS A 67 -3.80 16.09 -2.27
CA HIS A 67 -4.10 14.99 -1.35
C HIS A 67 -4.63 13.74 -2.07
N GLY A 68 -4.35 12.56 -1.53
CA GLY A 68 -4.80 11.31 -2.13
C GLY A 68 -4.11 10.08 -1.56
N MET A 69 -4.40 8.93 -2.16
CA MET A 69 -3.71 7.66 -1.88
C MET A 69 -2.98 7.19 -3.13
N VAL A 70 -1.65 7.30 -3.11
CA VAL A 70 -0.77 6.89 -4.20
C VAL A 70 -0.22 5.49 -3.91
N LEU A 71 -0.68 4.50 -4.69
CA LEU A 71 -0.25 3.11 -4.60
C LEU A 71 0.09 2.60 -6.01
N LEU A 72 1.18 3.12 -6.58
CA LEU A 72 1.62 2.79 -7.93
C LEU A 72 2.12 1.33 -7.99
N PRO A 73 1.53 0.45 -8.83
CA PRO A 73 2.03 -0.90 -9.03
C PRO A 73 3.36 -0.88 -9.79
N LYS A 74 4.17 -1.93 -9.63
CA LYS A 74 5.46 -2.04 -10.32
C LYS A 74 5.30 -2.69 -11.69
N VAL A 75 6.30 -2.53 -12.57
CA VAL A 75 6.40 -3.30 -13.82
C VAL A 75 6.34 -4.81 -13.54
N GLY A 76 5.47 -5.51 -14.26
CA GLY A 76 5.19 -6.93 -14.08
C GLY A 76 4.09 -7.24 -13.05
N SER A 77 3.55 -6.25 -12.33
CA SER A 77 2.40 -6.44 -11.46
C SER A 77 1.11 -6.72 -12.25
N GLY A 78 0.23 -7.53 -11.66
CA GLY A 78 -1.10 -7.79 -12.20
C GLY A 78 -2.08 -6.69 -11.81
N VAL A 79 -2.76 -6.09 -12.79
CA VAL A 79 -3.76 -5.03 -12.61
C VAL A 79 -5.06 -5.35 -13.34
N TRP A 80 -6.16 -4.74 -12.92
CA TRP A 80 -7.38 -4.72 -13.73
C TRP A 80 -7.39 -3.45 -14.58
N ILE A 81 -7.58 -3.63 -15.89
CA ILE A 81 -7.76 -2.56 -16.86
C ILE A 81 -9.23 -2.48 -17.26
N GLU A 82 -9.75 -1.26 -17.31
CA GLU A 82 -11.05 -0.91 -17.85
C GLU A 82 -10.86 0.22 -18.86
N PHE A 83 -11.96 0.64 -19.48
CA PHE A 83 -11.96 1.62 -20.54
C PHE A 83 -13.10 2.61 -20.29
N GLU A 84 -12.82 3.91 -20.23
CA GLU A 84 -13.85 4.93 -19.96
C GLU A 84 -14.94 4.85 -21.03
N ALA A 85 -16.19 4.64 -20.58
CA ALA A 85 -17.32 4.38 -21.46
C ALA A 85 -17.07 3.27 -22.50
N GLY A 86 -16.19 2.30 -22.20
CA GLY A 86 -15.82 1.21 -23.09
C GLY A 86 -14.94 1.61 -24.28
N ASN A 87 -14.33 2.79 -24.27
CA ASN A 87 -13.42 3.27 -25.32
C ASN A 87 -11.97 2.85 -25.07
N LEU A 88 -11.38 2.08 -25.99
CA LEU A 88 -10.01 1.56 -25.88
C LEU A 88 -8.95 2.66 -25.78
N ASP A 89 -9.22 3.85 -26.33
CA ASP A 89 -8.29 4.98 -26.29
C ASP A 89 -8.20 5.64 -24.90
N ASN A 90 -9.15 5.36 -24.01
CA ASN A 90 -9.23 5.91 -22.66
C ASN A 90 -9.12 4.80 -21.61
N PRO A 91 -7.96 4.13 -21.48
CA PRO A 91 -7.78 3.09 -20.49
C PRO A 91 -7.77 3.69 -19.06
N ILE A 92 -8.28 2.92 -18.12
CA ILE A 92 -8.13 3.15 -16.68
C ILE A 92 -7.63 1.87 -16.02
N TRP A 93 -6.90 1.99 -14.91
CA TRP A 93 -6.51 0.85 -14.10
C TRP A 93 -7.14 0.95 -12.71
N SER A 94 -7.65 -0.19 -12.21
CA SER A 94 -8.35 -0.26 -10.93
C SER A 94 -7.83 -1.42 -10.09
N GLY A 95 -7.07 -1.11 -9.04
CA GLY A 95 -6.54 -2.13 -8.14
C GLY A 95 -5.62 -3.15 -8.82
N ALA A 96 -5.17 -4.13 -8.02
CA ALA A 96 -4.24 -5.16 -8.42
C ALA A 96 -4.77 -6.55 -8.09
N TRP A 97 -4.19 -7.56 -8.71
CA TRP A 97 -4.43 -8.97 -8.38
C TRP A 97 -3.11 -9.68 -8.13
N TRP A 98 -3.15 -10.68 -7.26
CA TRP A 98 -2.01 -11.55 -7.00
C TRP A 98 -2.08 -12.79 -7.87
N ALA A 99 -0.96 -13.14 -8.51
CA ALA A 99 -0.77 -14.50 -8.98
C ALA A 99 -0.60 -15.46 -7.78
N GLN A 100 -0.64 -16.75 -8.06
CA GLN A 100 -0.40 -17.78 -7.05
C GLN A 100 0.95 -17.52 -6.35
N GLY A 101 0.94 -17.48 -5.02
CA GLY A 101 2.13 -17.24 -4.20
C GLY A 101 2.56 -15.78 -4.04
N GLN A 102 1.92 -14.81 -4.72
CA GLN A 102 2.33 -13.40 -4.63
C GLN A 102 1.67 -12.61 -3.49
N ARG A 103 0.67 -13.17 -2.80
CA ARG A 103 0.04 -12.50 -1.66
C ARG A 103 1.10 -12.28 -0.55
N PRO A 104 1.28 -11.04 -0.06
CA PRO A 104 2.27 -10.75 0.97
C PRO A 104 1.91 -11.39 2.33
N GLU A 105 2.93 -11.58 3.15
CA GLU A 105 2.80 -11.93 4.57
C GLU A 105 2.60 -10.66 5.43
N PRO A 106 1.98 -10.77 6.63
CA PRO A 106 1.38 -11.97 7.20
C PRO A 106 0.02 -12.35 6.56
N LYS A 107 -0.28 -13.64 6.52
CA LYS A 107 -1.57 -14.21 6.09
C LYS A 107 -2.44 -14.56 7.30
N GLY A 108 -3.76 -14.53 7.10
CA GLY A 108 -4.78 -14.85 8.10
C GLY A 108 -6.12 -14.27 7.69
N ALA A 109 -7.22 -14.80 8.23
CA ALA A 109 -8.57 -14.31 7.89
C ALA A 109 -8.86 -12.98 8.63
N GLY A 110 -8.35 -12.84 9.86
CA GLY A 110 -8.39 -11.62 10.67
C GLY A 110 -7.27 -10.63 10.40
N VAL A 111 -6.41 -10.88 9.41
CA VAL A 111 -5.23 -10.03 9.15
C VAL A 111 -5.48 -9.08 7.98
N ARG A 112 -5.16 -7.80 8.17
CA ARG A 112 -5.13 -6.76 7.13
C ARG A 112 -3.72 -6.18 7.08
N VAL A 113 -3.13 -6.12 5.89
CA VAL A 113 -1.76 -5.66 5.74
C VAL A 113 -1.58 -4.80 4.50
N ILE A 114 -0.83 -3.71 4.65
CA ILE A 114 -0.19 -2.96 3.57
C ILE A 114 1.30 -3.28 3.62
N VAL A 115 1.87 -3.74 2.50
CA VAL A 115 3.30 -4.05 2.38
C VAL A 115 3.89 -3.31 1.19
N SER A 116 4.97 -2.56 1.41
CA SER A 116 5.77 -1.97 0.32
C SER A 116 6.77 -2.98 -0.26
N GLU A 117 7.35 -2.67 -1.43
CA GLU A 117 8.34 -3.56 -2.06
C GLU A 117 9.56 -3.84 -1.17
N GLN A 118 10.02 -2.83 -0.42
CA GLN A 118 11.13 -2.96 0.53
C GLN A 118 10.71 -3.55 1.88
N GLY A 119 9.49 -4.08 1.97
CA GLY A 119 9.01 -4.80 3.14
C GLY A 119 8.52 -3.93 4.30
N HIS A 120 8.31 -2.61 4.12
CA HIS A 120 7.64 -1.81 5.15
C HIS A 120 6.20 -2.29 5.29
N LYS A 121 5.72 -2.48 6.53
CA LYS A 121 4.41 -3.07 6.80
C LYS A 121 3.60 -2.18 7.73
N VAL A 122 2.30 -2.08 7.45
CA VAL A 122 1.26 -1.70 8.42
C VAL A 122 0.33 -2.90 8.53
N VAL A 123 0.23 -3.48 9.72
CA VAL A 123 -0.49 -4.71 10.00
C VAL A 123 -1.56 -4.43 11.06
N LEU A 124 -2.79 -4.85 10.77
CA LEU A 124 -3.87 -4.98 11.74
C LEU A 124 -4.18 -6.47 11.83
N ASP A 125 -4.01 -7.05 13.01
CA ASP A 125 -4.15 -8.48 13.26
C ASP A 125 -5.20 -8.70 14.35
N ASP A 126 -6.43 -9.01 13.93
CA ASP A 126 -7.54 -9.27 14.85
C ASP A 126 -7.39 -10.62 15.59
N GLU A 127 -6.58 -11.55 15.06
CA GLU A 127 -6.32 -12.85 15.69
C GLU A 127 -5.33 -12.71 16.84
N ALA A 128 -4.28 -11.89 16.64
CA ALA A 128 -3.32 -11.52 17.67
C ALA A 128 -3.79 -10.35 18.58
N ASN A 129 -4.88 -9.67 18.21
CA ASN A 129 -5.36 -8.43 18.83
C ASN A 129 -4.25 -7.36 18.89
N GLU A 130 -3.66 -7.08 17.74
CA GLU A 130 -2.44 -6.28 17.60
C GLU A 130 -2.49 -5.35 16.37
N VAL A 131 -1.91 -4.15 16.52
CA VAL A 131 -1.58 -3.26 15.40
C VAL A 131 -0.07 -3.05 15.37
N ARG A 132 0.56 -3.24 14.20
CA ARG A 132 2.02 -3.15 14.04
C ARG A 132 2.41 -2.32 12.83
N ILE A 133 3.36 -1.43 13.04
CA ILE A 133 4.10 -0.74 11.97
C ILE A 133 5.55 -1.25 12.02
N SER A 134 6.08 -1.71 10.90
CA SER A 134 7.46 -2.22 10.83
C SER A 134 8.21 -1.71 9.61
N HIS A 135 9.49 -1.41 9.79
CA HIS A 135 10.41 -1.18 8.68
C HIS A 135 10.91 -2.52 8.13
N GLY A 136 11.01 -2.67 6.80
CA GLY A 136 11.26 -3.96 6.12
C GLY A 136 12.66 -4.55 6.23
N ASP A 137 13.45 -4.09 7.19
CA ASP A 137 14.72 -4.70 7.53
C ASP A 137 14.47 -5.70 8.67
N GLU A 138 14.34 -6.98 8.31
CA GLU A 138 14.06 -8.06 9.27
C GLU A 138 15.27 -8.40 10.15
N MET A 139 16.49 -7.94 9.81
CA MET A 139 17.68 -8.17 10.66
C MET A 139 17.67 -7.29 11.92
N ILE A 140 17.11 -6.09 11.84
CA ILE A 140 17.06 -5.16 12.97
C ILE A 140 15.62 -4.72 13.16
N ALA A 141 14.97 -5.33 14.16
CA ALA A 141 13.61 -5.02 14.55
C ALA A 141 13.43 -3.51 14.76
N LYS A 142 12.72 -2.87 13.84
CA LYS A 142 12.32 -1.46 13.89
C LYS A 142 10.81 -1.44 13.80
N THR A 143 10.16 -1.45 14.96
CA THR A 143 8.72 -1.70 15.06
C THR A 143 8.05 -0.77 16.06
N ILE A 144 6.80 -0.45 15.79
CA ILE A 144 5.84 0.09 16.74
C ILE A 144 4.69 -0.90 16.81
N THR A 145 4.44 -1.45 17.98
CA THR A 145 3.43 -2.49 18.20
C THR A 145 2.49 -2.05 19.30
N LEU A 146 1.19 -2.09 19.04
CA LEU A 146 0.13 -1.84 20.00
C LEU A 146 -0.60 -3.16 20.22
N THR A 147 -0.70 -3.59 21.47
CA THR A 147 -1.46 -4.77 21.89
C THR A 147 -2.64 -4.33 22.77
N ALA A 148 -3.43 -5.28 23.24
CA ALA A 148 -4.49 -5.03 24.21
C ALA A 148 -4.01 -4.39 25.53
N SER A 149 -2.73 -4.58 25.90
CA SER A 149 -2.20 -4.19 27.20
C SER A 149 -1.03 -3.22 27.14
N GLU A 150 -0.32 -3.14 26.01
CA GLU A 150 0.96 -2.44 25.93
C GLU A 150 1.18 -1.75 24.58
N ILE A 151 2.02 -0.72 24.60
CA ILE A 151 2.62 -0.11 23.41
C ILE A 151 4.12 -0.35 23.49
N ILE A 152 4.70 -0.92 22.44
CA ILE A 152 6.09 -1.33 22.36
C ILE A 152 6.73 -0.66 21.14
N ILE A 153 7.84 0.05 21.36
CA ILE A 153 8.68 0.63 20.30
C ILE A 153 10.04 -0.03 20.39
N THR A 154 10.47 -0.65 19.29
CA THR A 154 11.74 -1.39 19.23
C THR A 154 12.63 -0.83 18.13
N CYS A 155 13.92 -0.72 18.40
CA CYS A 155 14.96 -0.43 17.41
C CYS A 155 16.21 -1.27 17.73
N GLY A 156 16.37 -2.41 17.05
CA GLY A 156 17.41 -3.38 17.33
C GLY A 156 17.29 -3.92 18.76
N ALA A 157 18.33 -3.74 19.57
CA ALA A 157 18.34 -4.16 20.97
C ALA A 157 17.65 -3.18 21.93
N CYS A 158 17.30 -1.98 21.46
CA CYS A 158 16.65 -0.96 22.30
C CYS A 158 15.13 -1.11 22.26
N GLU A 159 14.49 -0.90 23.41
CA GLU A 159 13.04 -1.01 23.57
C GLU A 159 12.49 0.10 24.49
N ILE A 160 11.33 0.64 24.12
CA ILE A 160 10.45 1.41 25.00
C ILE A 160 9.14 0.65 25.10
N ARG A 161 8.70 0.35 26.33
CA ARG A 161 7.44 -0.33 26.61
C ARG A 161 6.61 0.51 27.56
N LEU A 162 5.37 0.80 27.15
CA LEU A 162 4.37 1.47 27.96
C LEU A 162 3.25 0.49 28.26
N SER A 163 2.94 0.30 29.54
CA SER A 163 1.74 -0.38 30.01
C SER A 163 0.83 0.59 30.75
N ASN A 164 -0.29 0.08 31.28
CA ASN A 164 -1.18 0.82 32.18
C ASN A 164 -0.51 1.22 33.52
N GLU A 165 0.59 0.56 33.91
CA GLU A 165 1.23 0.75 35.22
C GLU A 165 2.62 1.37 35.13
N THR A 166 3.36 1.08 34.06
CA THR A 166 4.79 1.42 33.98
C THR A 166 5.23 1.83 32.58
N ILE A 167 6.28 2.65 32.55
CA ILE A 167 7.14 2.83 31.38
C ILE A 167 8.45 2.10 31.67
N SER A 168 8.85 1.20 30.78
CA SER A 168 10.08 0.42 30.86
C SER A 168 10.95 0.72 29.65
N LEU A 169 12.23 1.05 29.88
CA LEU A 169 13.23 1.29 28.84
C LEU A 169 14.29 0.18 28.88
N ASN A 170 14.67 -0.30 27.71
CA ASN A 170 15.70 -1.33 27.48
C ASN A 170 15.55 -2.52 28.44
N ASN A 171 14.41 -3.22 28.34
CA ASN A 171 14.12 -4.41 29.13
C ASN A 171 14.16 -4.17 30.66
N GLY A 172 13.80 -2.97 31.09
CA GLY A 172 13.66 -2.63 32.50
C GLY A 172 14.93 -2.13 33.17
N LEU A 173 15.96 -1.75 32.39
CA LEU A 173 17.12 -1.02 32.90
C LEU A 173 16.70 0.29 33.58
N ILE A 174 15.69 0.94 33.00
CA ILE A 174 14.99 2.08 33.60
C ILE A 174 13.51 1.73 33.64
N LYS A 175 12.90 1.82 34.81
CA LYS A 175 11.45 1.69 34.99
C LYS A 175 10.90 2.91 35.70
N VAL A 176 9.81 3.46 35.17
CA VAL A 176 9.06 4.56 35.77
C VAL A 176 7.65 4.05 36.04
N GLY A 177 7.19 4.16 37.28
CA GLY A 177 5.83 3.79 37.68
C GLY A 177 5.26 4.77 38.70
N LEU A 178 4.02 4.54 39.13
CA LEU A 178 3.32 5.43 40.08
C LEU A 178 4.06 5.60 41.42
N ALA A 179 4.84 4.58 41.83
CA ALA A 179 5.63 4.59 43.05
C ALA A 179 7.00 5.27 42.90
N GLY A 180 7.40 5.70 41.70
CA GLY A 180 8.67 6.37 41.43
C GLY A 180 9.48 5.75 40.29
N VAL A 181 10.78 6.07 40.26
CA VAL A 181 11.73 5.61 39.23
C VAL A 181 12.67 4.55 39.83
N SER A 182 12.88 3.46 39.10
CA SER A 182 13.86 2.42 39.41
C SER A 182 14.91 2.35 38.30
N LEU A 183 16.18 2.25 38.70
CA LEU A 183 17.35 2.16 37.85
C LEU A 183 18.15 0.92 38.27
N VAL A 184 18.50 0.05 37.32
CA VAL A 184 19.29 -1.17 37.58
C VAL A 184 20.58 -1.18 36.77
N ASN A 185 21.59 -1.91 37.24
CA ASN A 185 22.85 -2.18 36.51
C ASN A 185 23.55 -0.95 35.91
N GLY A 186 23.85 0.07 36.72
CA GLY A 186 24.61 1.23 36.22
C GLY A 186 23.89 2.04 35.13
N ALA A 187 22.56 1.93 35.05
CA ALA A 187 21.72 2.75 34.16
C ALA A 187 21.91 4.27 34.36
N MET A 188 22.57 4.67 35.45
CA MET A 188 23.13 6.01 35.62
C MET A 188 24.66 5.93 35.71
N SER A 189 25.36 6.65 34.81
CA SER A 189 26.78 7.00 34.97
C SER A 189 26.93 8.52 34.87
N PHE A 190 27.55 9.13 35.88
CA PHE A 190 28.04 10.51 35.77
C PHE A 190 29.43 10.44 35.15
N GLY A 191 29.60 11.03 33.97
CA GLY A 191 30.86 10.99 33.25
C GLY A 191 32.01 11.65 34.03
N VAL A 192 33.17 11.01 34.02
CA VAL A 192 34.45 11.74 33.98
C VAL A 192 34.75 11.95 32.48
N PRO A 193 35.12 13.16 32.03
CA PRO A 193 35.40 13.41 30.61
C PRO A 193 36.48 12.44 30.09
N PRO A 194 36.43 12.04 28.81
CA PRO A 194 37.54 11.30 28.22
C PRO A 194 38.82 12.15 28.28
N THR A 195 39.88 11.59 28.88
CA THR A 195 41.27 12.07 28.76
C THR A 195 41.90 11.64 27.46
#